data_AF-A0A2T2U9C1-F1
#
_entry.id   AF-A0A2T2U9C1-F1
#
_cell.length_a   1.000
_cell.length_b   1.000
_cell.length_c   1.000
_cell.angle_alpha   90.00
_cell.angle_beta   90.00
_cell.angle_gamma   90.00
#
_symmetry.space_group_name_H-M   'P 1'
#
loop_
_entity.id
_entity.type
_entity.pdbx_description
1 polymer ?
#
loop_
_entity_poly.entity_id
_entity_poly.type
_entity_poly.pdbx_seq_one_letter_code
_entity_poly.pdbx_strand_id
1 'polypeptide(L)'
;MPSPTRTDTALPRPVRDVLWEYEPGALSWREDEAFITGRVLAAGSWKAVTWLRDRAGDDALRDWILTHRGRGLSPRQLRFWQLVLDLPARRVDAWIERRRTSPWEQRAQ
;
A
#
# COMPACT_ATOMS: atom_id res chain seq x y z
N MET A 1 -7.14 -38.52 -3.23
CA MET A 1 -6.17 -37.44 -2.97
C MET A 1 -6.94 -36.27 -2.38
N PRO A 2 -6.67 -35.79 -1.15
CA PRO A 2 -7.30 -34.56 -0.68
C PRO A 2 -6.60 -33.39 -1.38
N SER A 3 -7.37 -32.58 -2.10
CA SER A 3 -6.92 -31.33 -2.71
C SER A 3 -6.39 -30.37 -1.62
N PRO A 4 -5.33 -29.58 -1.87
CA PRO A 4 -4.92 -28.56 -0.92
C PRO A 4 -6.09 -27.58 -0.76
N THR A 5 -6.55 -27.44 0.48
CA THR A 5 -7.56 -26.47 0.90
C THR A 5 -7.02 -25.07 0.59
N ARG A 6 -7.53 -24.49 -0.50
CA ARG A 6 -7.22 -23.16 -1.00
C ARG A 6 -7.95 -22.10 -0.18
N THR A 7 -7.72 -22.07 1.13
CA THR A 7 -8.40 -21.18 2.09
C THR A 7 -7.66 -19.88 2.36
N ASP A 8 -6.44 -19.70 1.83
CA ASP A 8 -5.61 -18.48 2.03
C ASP A 8 -5.55 -17.57 0.77
N THR A 9 -6.33 -17.88 -0.27
CA THR A 9 -6.13 -17.32 -1.62
C THR A 9 -7.14 -16.22 -1.99
N ALA A 10 -8.25 -16.11 -1.26
CA ALA A 10 -9.33 -15.18 -1.61
C ALA A 10 -9.17 -13.84 -0.89
N LEU A 11 -8.66 -12.82 -1.60
CA LEU A 11 -8.67 -11.44 -1.09
C LEU A 11 -10.10 -11.01 -0.76
N PRO A 12 -10.34 -10.25 0.33
CA PRO A 12 -11.68 -9.79 0.67
C PRO A 12 -12.15 -8.73 -0.34
N ARG A 13 -13.47 -8.58 -0.46
CA ARG A 13 -14.09 -7.66 -1.43
C ARG A 13 -13.51 -6.23 -1.40
N PRO A 14 -13.32 -5.58 -0.22
CA PRO A 14 -12.77 -4.22 -0.19
C PRO A 14 -11.38 -4.07 -0.82
N VAL A 15 -10.58 -5.13 -0.79
CA VAL A 15 -9.24 -5.17 -1.40
C VAL A 15 -9.36 -5.40 -2.91
N ARG A 16 -10.27 -6.30 -3.32
CA ARG A 16 -10.55 -6.56 -4.75
C ARG A 16 -11.05 -5.30 -5.46
N ASP A 17 -11.87 -4.49 -4.80
CA ASP A 17 -12.41 -3.25 -5.39
C ASP A 17 -11.28 -2.26 -5.78
N VAL A 18 -10.15 -2.26 -5.07
CA VAL A 18 -8.95 -1.43 -5.37
C VAL A 18 -8.11 -2.03 -6.52
N LEU A 19 -8.31 -3.32 -6.78
CA LEU A 19 -7.60 -4.14 -7.75
C LEU A 19 -8.50 -4.50 -8.94
N TRP A 20 -9.52 -3.70 -9.23
CA TRP A 20 -10.52 -3.95 -10.27
C TRP A 20 -9.92 -4.17 -11.68
N GLU A 21 -8.70 -3.68 -11.91
CA GLU A 21 -7.94 -3.86 -13.16
C GLU A 21 -7.42 -5.30 -13.36
N TYR A 22 -7.51 -6.15 -12.32
CA TYR A 22 -6.98 -7.51 -12.32
C TYR A 22 -8.10 -8.55 -12.27
N GLU A 23 -7.90 -9.65 -12.99
CA GLU A 23 -8.84 -10.76 -13.01
C GLU A 23 -9.07 -11.33 -11.58
N PRO A 24 -10.33 -11.62 -11.19
CA PRO A 24 -10.62 -12.21 -9.90
C PRO A 24 -9.88 -13.53 -9.68
N GLY A 25 -8.94 -13.54 -8.72
CA GLY A 25 -8.15 -14.74 -8.38
C GLY A 25 -6.81 -14.85 -9.12
N ALA A 26 -6.45 -13.88 -9.96
CA ALA A 26 -5.10 -13.75 -10.51
C ALA A 26 -4.06 -13.29 -9.46
N LEU A 27 -4.54 -12.63 -8.39
CA LEU A 27 -3.71 -12.14 -7.30
C LEU A 27 -3.97 -12.92 -6.01
N SER A 28 -2.90 -13.24 -5.30
CA SER A 28 -2.97 -13.86 -3.97
C SER A 28 -2.14 -13.08 -2.97
N TRP A 29 -2.58 -13.01 -1.71
CA TRP A 29 -1.80 -12.34 -0.66
C TRP A 29 -0.39 -12.92 -0.55
N ARG A 30 -0.25 -14.24 -0.68
CA ARG A 30 1.02 -14.96 -0.50
C ARG A 30 2.06 -14.62 -1.56
N GLU A 31 1.64 -14.36 -2.79
CA GLU A 31 2.55 -14.16 -3.94
C GLU A 31 2.69 -12.68 -4.29
N ASP A 32 1.66 -11.88 -4.03
CA ASP A 32 1.56 -10.48 -4.47
C ASP A 32 1.51 -9.47 -3.31
N GLU A 33 1.96 -9.86 -2.12
CA GLU A 33 1.88 -9.04 -0.88
C GLU A 33 2.35 -7.60 -1.10
N ALA A 34 3.55 -7.41 -1.67
CA ALA A 34 4.12 -6.08 -1.87
C ALA A 34 3.29 -5.24 -2.84
N PHE A 35 2.74 -5.86 -3.88
CA PHE A 35 1.89 -5.18 -4.85
C PHE A 35 0.55 -4.77 -4.22
N ILE A 36 -0.11 -5.70 -3.53
CA ILE A 36 -1.39 -5.48 -2.84
C ILE A 36 -1.23 -4.39 -1.77
N THR A 37 -0.16 -4.46 -0.98
CA THR A 37 0.18 -3.47 0.05
C THR A 37 0.30 -2.08 -0.56
N GLY A 38 1.10 -1.93 -1.62
CA GLY A 38 1.27 -0.64 -2.29
C GLY A 38 -0.05 -0.08 -2.84
N ARG A 39 -0.87 -0.92 -3.47
CA ARG A 39 -2.17 -0.51 -4.02
C ARG A 39 -3.16 -0.09 -2.93
N VAL A 40 -3.27 -0.86 -1.85
CA VAL A 40 -4.17 -0.55 -0.74
C VAL A 40 -3.70 0.69 0.03
N LEU A 41 -2.40 0.89 0.25
CA LEU A 41 -1.89 2.12 0.88
C LEU A 41 -2.13 3.37 0.02
N ALA A 42 -2.13 3.24 -1.31
CA ALA A 42 -2.28 4.34 -2.25
C ALA A 42 -3.74 4.64 -2.65
N ALA A 43 -4.63 3.66 -2.67
CA ALA A 43 -5.99 3.83 -3.18
C ALA A 43 -7.05 3.03 -2.41
N GLY A 44 -6.65 2.40 -1.30
CA GLY A 44 -7.55 1.60 -0.48
C GLY A 44 -8.65 2.42 0.17
N SER A 45 -9.86 1.86 0.17
CA SER A 45 -10.90 2.31 1.09
C SER A 45 -10.48 2.06 2.54
N TRP A 46 -11.10 2.74 3.50
CA TRP A 46 -10.82 2.50 4.93
C TRP A 46 -10.96 1.01 5.31
N LYS A 47 -11.96 0.31 4.77
CA LYS A 47 -12.14 -1.14 5.00
C LYS A 47 -10.97 -1.97 4.45
N ALA A 48 -10.43 -1.61 3.29
CA ALA A 48 -9.28 -2.30 2.72
C ALA A 48 -8.01 -2.05 3.56
N VAL A 49 -7.85 -0.81 4.04
CA VAL A 49 -6.75 -0.42 4.93
C VAL A 49 -6.84 -1.16 6.27
N THR A 50 -8.00 -1.24 6.90
CA THR A 50 -8.18 -1.99 8.16
C THR A 50 -7.81 -3.45 7.96
N TRP A 51 -8.30 -4.09 6.90
CA TRP A 51 -7.90 -5.46 6.59
C TRP A 51 -6.39 -5.61 6.41
N LEU A 52 -5.75 -4.69 5.69
CA LEU A 52 -4.31 -4.74 5.47
C LEU A 52 -3.53 -4.62 6.79
N ARG A 53 -3.96 -3.72 7.68
CA ARG A 53 -3.36 -3.54 9.00
C ARG A 53 -3.56 -4.77 9.89
N ASP A 54 -4.74 -5.38 9.87
CA ASP A 54 -5.00 -6.62 10.61
C ASP A 54 -4.17 -7.79 10.06
N ARG A 55 -3.91 -7.81 8.75
CA ARG A 55 -3.19 -8.91 8.08
C ARG A 55 -1.67 -8.81 8.21
N ALA A 56 -1.10 -7.63 7.98
CA ALA A 56 0.35 -7.40 7.95
C ALA A 56 0.90 -6.83 9.27
N GLY A 57 0.09 -6.05 9.99
CA GLY A 57 0.52 -5.29 11.17
C GLY A 57 1.14 -3.94 10.81
N ASP A 58 1.00 -2.98 11.73
CA ASP A 58 1.45 -1.61 11.51
C ASP A 58 2.98 -1.51 11.34
N ASP A 59 3.76 -2.30 12.08
CA ASP A 59 5.22 -2.33 11.98
C ASP A 59 5.69 -2.80 10.60
N ALA A 60 5.08 -3.86 10.06
CA ALA A 60 5.41 -4.36 8.73
C ALA A 60 5.07 -3.32 7.65
N LEU A 61 3.94 -2.62 7.78
CA LEU A 61 3.54 -1.56 6.86
C LEU A 61 4.47 -0.35 6.96
N ARG A 62 4.90 0.01 8.17
CA ARG A 62 5.90 1.05 8.42
C ARG A 62 7.21 0.73 7.70
N ASP A 63 7.72 -0.49 7.88
CA ASP A 63 8.95 -0.97 7.25
C ASP A 63 8.82 -1.05 5.73
N TRP A 64 7.65 -1.46 5.23
CA TRP A 64 7.37 -1.45 3.79
C TRP A 64 7.48 -0.04 3.22
N ILE A 65 6.84 0.96 3.85
CA ILE A 65 6.88 2.35 3.39
C ILE A 65 8.31 2.92 3.46
N LEU A 66 9.05 2.61 4.53
CA LEU A 66 10.45 3.02 4.70
C LEU A 66 11.35 2.43 3.62
N THR A 67 11.22 1.14 3.35
CA THR A 67 11.99 0.40 2.34
C THR A 67 11.71 0.96 0.93
N HIS A 68 10.44 1.21 0.62
CA HIS A 68 10.01 1.75 -0.67
C HIS A 68 10.13 3.27 -0.77
N ARG A 69 10.63 3.93 0.29
CA ARG A 69 10.81 5.40 0.37
C ARG A 69 9.55 6.18 0.01
N GLY A 70 8.39 5.65 0.42
CA GLY A 70 7.09 6.27 0.13
C GLY A 70 6.70 6.31 -1.36
N ARG A 71 7.32 5.50 -2.22
CA ARG A 71 6.97 5.42 -3.65
C ARG A 71 5.50 5.06 -3.84
N GLY A 72 4.83 5.70 -4.80
CA GLY A 72 3.41 5.46 -5.10
C GLY A 72 2.43 6.22 -4.19
N LEU A 73 2.90 6.84 -3.11
CA LEU A 73 2.08 7.67 -2.22
C LEU A 73 2.26 9.16 -2.53
N SER A 74 1.18 9.93 -2.64
CA SER A 74 1.24 11.39 -2.75
C SER A 74 1.76 12.04 -1.46
N PRO A 75 2.23 13.32 -1.47
CA PRO A 75 2.64 14.01 -0.25
C PRO A 75 1.58 14.01 0.85
N ARG A 76 0.30 14.17 0.49
CA ARG A 76 -0.82 14.09 1.44
C ARG A 76 -0.93 12.71 2.07
N GLN A 77 -0.81 11.65 1.28
CA GLN A 77 -0.85 10.28 1.78
C GLN A 77 0.36 9.97 2.66
N LEU A 78 1.54 10.46 2.32
CA LEU A 78 2.72 10.30 3.17
C LEU A 78 2.52 10.95 4.54
N ARG A 79 1.91 12.13 4.61
CA ARG A 79 1.56 12.76 5.90
C ARG A 79 0.51 11.97 6.67
N PHE A 80 -0.49 11.45 5.99
CA PHE A 80 -1.48 10.58 6.63
C PHE A 80 -0.83 9.34 7.24
N TRP A 81 -0.04 8.60 6.46
CA TRP A 81 0.66 7.41 6.93
C TRP A 81 1.74 7.72 7.97
N GLN A 82 2.33 8.92 7.93
CA GLN A 82 3.23 9.39 8.99
C GLN A 82 2.53 9.40 10.35
N LEU A 83 1.30 9.88 10.41
CA LEU A 83 0.53 9.94 11.66
C LEU A 83 0.03 8.56 12.08
N VAL A 84 -0.44 7.75 11.12
CA VAL A 84 -1.04 6.44 11.41
C VAL A 84 -0.01 5.39 11.81
N LEU A 85 1.17 5.39 11.19
CA LEU A 85 2.21 4.37 11.37
C LEU A 85 3.48 4.93 12.05
N ASP A 86 3.38 6.12 12.64
CA ASP A 86 4.49 6.83 13.28
C ASP A 86 5.77 6.86 12.42
N LEU A 87 5.64 7.27 11.15
CA LEU A 87 6.81 7.33 10.26
C LEU A 87 7.75 8.46 10.71
N PRO A 88 9.08 8.29 10.60
CA PRO A 88 10.04 9.34 10.96
C PRO A 88 9.83 10.59 10.10
N ALA A 89 9.47 11.72 10.73
CA ALA A 89 9.17 12.98 10.05
C ALA A 89 10.29 13.40 9.06
N ARG A 90 11.55 13.30 9.49
CA ARG A 90 12.73 13.62 8.66
C ARG A 90 12.79 12.83 7.35
N ARG A 91 12.37 11.55 7.36
CA ARG A 91 12.35 10.70 6.17
C ARG A 91 11.22 11.13 5.23
N VAL A 92 10.03 11.36 5.79
CA VAL A 92 8.85 11.81 5.05
C VAL A 92 9.10 13.16 4.39
N ASP A 93 9.64 14.13 5.12
CA ASP A 93 9.99 15.46 4.62
C ASP A 93 10.96 15.37 3.44
N ALA A 94 12.01 14.53 3.58
CA ALA A 94 12.98 14.33 2.51
C ALA A 94 12.35 13.72 1.23
N TRP A 95 11.36 12.82 1.37
CA TRP A 95 10.68 12.25 0.20
C TRP A 95 9.73 13.24 -0.46
N ILE A 96 9.02 14.05 0.33
CA ILE A 96 8.14 15.10 -0.20
C ILE A 96 8.98 16.16 -0.93
N GLU A 97 10.09 16.60 -0.34
CA GLU A 97 10.95 17.63 -0.94
C GLU A 97 11.57 17.17 -2.26
N ARG A 98 12.07 15.92 -2.31
CA ARG A 98 12.62 15.33 -3.55
C ARG A 98 11.63 15.30 -4.71
N ARG A 99 10.33 15.20 -4.43
CA ARG A 99 9.29 15.25 -5.48
C ARG A 99 9.06 16.66 -5.98
N ARG A 100 9.03 17.65 -5.06
CA ARG A 100 8.91 19.08 -5.42
C ARG A 100 10.06 19.57 -6.28
N THR A 101 11.26 19.03 -6.07
CA THR A 101 12.45 19.36 -6.86
C THR A 101 12.56 18.58 -8.18
N SER A 102 11.71 17.59 -8.44
CA SER A 102 11.72 16.85 -9.69
C SER A 102 11.05 17.69 -10.80
N PRO A 103 11.77 18.06 -11.88
CA PRO A 103 11.24 18.93 -12.95
C PRO A 103 10.04 18.36 -13.73
N TRP A 104 9.74 17.07 -13.55
CA TRP A 104 8.68 16.37 -14.27
C TRP A 104 7.28 16.51 -13.63
N GLU A 105 7.16 17.00 -12.38
CA GLU A 105 5.85 17.25 -11.73
C GLU A 105 5.28 18.65 -12.02
N GLN A 106 6.05 19.58 -12.60
CA GLN A 106 5.58 20.94 -12.94
C GLN A 106 4.63 21.02 -14.16
N ARG A 107 4.30 19.89 -14.81
CA ARG A 107 3.46 19.87 -16.03
C ARG A 107 2.04 19.34 -15.84
N ALA A 108 1.64 18.97 -14.62
CA ALA A 108 0.32 18.39 -14.35
C ALA A 108 -0.57 19.31 -13.48
N GLN A 109 -0.51 20.62 -13.71
CA GLN A 109 -1.38 21.60 -13.07
C GLN A 109 -2.18 22.38 -14.11
#